data_AF-A0A939QQL1-F1
#
_entry.id   AF-A0A939QQL1-F1
#
_cell.length_a   1.000
_cell.length_b   1.000
_cell.length_c   1.000
_cell.angle_alpha   90.00
_cell.angle_beta   90.00
_cell.angle_gamma   90.00
#
_symmetry.space_group_name_H-M   'P 1'
#
loop_
_entity.id
_entity.type
_entity.pdbx_description
1 polymer ?
#
loop_
_entity_poly.entity_id
_entity_poly.type
_entity_poly.pdbx_seq_one_letter_code
_entity_poly.pdbx_strand_id
1 'polypeptide(L)'
;MWNFSLSGALALMARTAPFLLFRMAVYFGIACAYVIATGTGAAMGYGVGHFGDADFLASSTVIGGVTGFGLVAAAFYLLREYILYIVKAGHIAVLVELIDGRPFPAGEGQVAYGSRMVRERFAEASVLFGVDQLVKGVISAITGLIEGIASILPIPGLETATGMLRNFLKVAVGFTDEVILAHALRTRATNPWASAEEALVLYGQNYKVMFRNAAWLAIMIYGLSFVVFLLALAPAAALVYLMPGALSAGGFVFAILFAWAFKAALLEPLAITCMLLVFFKTTEGQVPDPEWRARLQELSGKFRDIGSKAAAWASGRKAPVRPVAVSA
;
A
#
# COMPACT_ATOMS: atom_id res chain seq x y z
N MET A 1 19.16 8.99 13.53
CA MET A 1 17.89 9.64 13.16
C MET A 1 17.21 8.87 12.04
N TRP A 2 17.75 8.68 10.85
CA TRP A 2 17.34 7.61 9.90
C TRP A 2 18.49 7.42 8.89
N ASN A 3 18.43 6.38 8.07
CA ASN A 3 19.48 6.01 7.11
C ASN A 3 19.08 6.25 5.64
N PHE A 4 17.80 6.55 5.35
CA PHE A 4 17.36 6.85 3.99
C PHE A 4 17.87 8.22 3.51
N SER A 5 18.17 8.32 2.21
CA SER A 5 18.54 9.57 1.55
C SER A 5 17.32 10.21 0.90
N LEU A 6 16.82 11.31 1.48
CA LEU A 6 15.66 12.03 0.94
C LEU A 6 15.98 12.65 -0.43
N SER A 7 17.17 13.22 -0.61
CA SER A 7 17.61 13.79 -1.89
C SER A 7 17.75 12.73 -2.97
N GLY A 8 18.33 11.57 -2.63
CA GLY A 8 18.43 10.44 -3.54
C GLY A 8 17.06 9.89 -3.95
N ALA A 9 16.14 9.78 -2.98
CA ALA A 9 14.77 9.37 -3.26
C ALA A 9 14.03 10.38 -4.14
N LEU A 10 14.13 11.68 -3.87
CA LEU A 10 13.54 12.74 -4.69
C LEU A 10 14.13 12.77 -6.11
N ALA A 11 15.44 12.56 -6.26
CA ALA A 11 16.08 12.47 -7.57
C ALA A 11 15.57 11.25 -8.36
N LEU A 12 15.39 10.10 -7.71
CA LEU A 12 14.77 8.92 -8.33
C LEU A 12 13.31 9.18 -8.69
N MET A 13 12.54 9.80 -7.81
CA MET A 13 11.15 10.19 -8.08
C MET A 13 11.05 11.09 -9.33
N ALA A 14 11.93 12.08 -9.45
CA ALA A 14 12.03 12.96 -10.61
C ALA A 14 12.42 12.19 -11.88
N ARG A 15 13.37 11.26 -11.80
CA ARG A 15 13.72 10.37 -12.93
C ARG A 15 12.56 9.44 -13.32
N THR A 16 11.66 9.12 -12.39
CA THR A 16 10.42 8.38 -12.67
C THR A 16 9.21 9.25 -12.99
N ALA A 17 9.40 10.54 -13.30
CA ALA A 17 8.29 11.48 -13.53
C ALA A 17 7.23 10.97 -14.53
N PRO A 18 7.57 10.32 -15.67
CA PRO A 18 6.55 9.75 -16.56
C PRO A 18 5.65 8.73 -15.87
N PHE A 19 6.21 7.84 -15.05
CA PHE A 19 5.42 6.89 -14.28
C PHE A 19 4.64 7.58 -13.15
N LEU A 20 5.24 8.59 -12.50
CA LEU A 20 4.59 9.35 -11.43
C LEU A 20 3.37 10.12 -11.94
N LEU A 21 3.43 10.71 -13.14
CA LEU A 21 2.29 11.35 -13.80
C LEU A 21 1.18 10.34 -14.10
N PHE A 22 1.54 9.13 -14.55
CA PHE A 22 0.57 8.05 -14.72
C PHE A 22 -0.10 7.67 -13.38
N ARG A 23 0.68 7.56 -12.29
CA ARG A 23 0.13 7.34 -10.94
C ARG A 23 -0.86 8.45 -10.57
N MET A 24 -0.46 9.72 -10.73
CA MET A 24 -1.33 10.86 -10.46
C MET A 24 -2.63 10.77 -11.26
N ALA A 25 -2.56 10.51 -12.56
CA ALA A 25 -3.75 10.36 -13.40
C ALA A 25 -4.70 9.25 -12.88
N VAL A 26 -4.15 8.11 -12.44
CA VAL A 26 -4.96 7.03 -11.86
C VAL A 26 -5.59 7.44 -10.53
N TYR A 27 -4.80 7.89 -9.54
CA TYR A 27 -5.32 8.16 -8.19
C TYR A 27 -6.23 9.40 -8.15
N PHE A 28 -5.91 10.46 -8.89
CA PHE A 28 -6.81 11.60 -9.02
C PHE A 28 -8.04 11.26 -9.86
N GLY A 29 -7.92 10.41 -10.89
CA GLY A 29 -9.06 9.88 -11.63
C GLY A 29 -10.03 9.11 -10.73
N ILE A 30 -9.52 8.30 -9.80
CA ILE A 30 -10.33 7.62 -8.77
C ILE A 30 -11.05 8.65 -7.88
N ALA A 31 -10.33 9.66 -7.38
CA ALA A 31 -10.93 10.71 -6.55
C ALA A 31 -12.04 11.47 -7.32
N CYS A 32 -11.81 11.83 -8.58
CA CYS A 32 -12.80 12.43 -9.45
C CYS A 32 -14.03 11.52 -9.64
N ALA A 33 -13.83 10.22 -9.84
CA ALA A 33 -14.94 9.27 -9.98
C ALA A 33 -15.84 9.24 -8.73
N TYR A 34 -15.25 9.26 -7.53
CA TYR A 34 -16.00 9.37 -6.27
C TYR A 34 -16.81 10.67 -6.21
N VAL A 35 -16.19 11.81 -6.53
CA VAL A 35 -16.86 13.12 -6.48
C VAL A 35 -18.01 13.19 -7.49
N ILE A 36 -17.77 12.77 -8.74
CA ILE A 36 -18.76 12.81 -9.82
C ILE A 36 -19.94 11.89 -9.49
N ALA A 37 -19.68 10.65 -9.06
CA ALA A 37 -20.76 9.71 -8.77
C ALA A 37 -21.58 10.13 -7.54
N THR A 38 -20.92 10.64 -6.49
CA THR A 38 -21.61 11.18 -5.31
C THR A 38 -22.48 12.38 -5.70
N GLY A 39 -21.94 13.32 -6.49
CA GLY A 39 -22.68 14.48 -6.97
C GLY A 39 -23.85 14.11 -7.87
N THR A 40 -23.66 13.15 -8.77
CA THR A 40 -24.71 12.65 -9.67
C THR A 40 -25.81 11.94 -8.89
N GLY A 41 -25.44 11.06 -7.96
CA GLY A 41 -26.39 10.39 -7.08
C GLY A 41 -27.19 11.39 -6.26
N ALA A 42 -26.53 12.40 -5.68
CA ALA A 42 -27.21 13.46 -4.93
C ALA A 42 -28.17 14.26 -5.81
N ALA A 43 -27.77 14.62 -7.05
CA ALA A 43 -28.62 15.31 -8.00
C ALA A 43 -29.87 14.50 -8.40
N MET A 44 -29.71 13.19 -8.61
CA MET A 44 -30.84 12.29 -8.86
C MET A 44 -31.77 12.20 -7.64
N GLY A 45 -31.19 12.07 -6.44
CA GLY A 45 -31.92 12.07 -5.18
C GLY A 45 -32.70 13.37 -4.92
N TYR A 46 -32.08 14.51 -5.23
CA TYR A 46 -32.73 15.83 -5.19
C TYR A 46 -33.90 15.90 -6.18
N GLY A 47 -33.73 15.42 -7.41
CA GLY A 47 -34.79 15.34 -8.41
C GLY A 47 -35.99 14.51 -7.94
N VAL A 48 -35.76 13.34 -7.32
CA VAL A 48 -36.81 12.51 -6.71
C VAL A 48 -37.44 13.19 -5.49
N GLY A 49 -36.63 13.87 -4.68
CA GLY A 49 -37.08 14.55 -3.47
C GLY A 49 -38.11 15.66 -3.68
N HIS A 50 -38.21 16.23 -4.89
CA HIS A 50 -39.20 17.27 -5.22
C HIS A 50 -40.65 16.78 -5.16
N PHE A 51 -40.88 15.47 -5.12
CA PHE A 51 -42.21 14.89 -5.02
C PHE A 51 -42.72 14.77 -3.58
N GLY A 52 -41.92 15.15 -2.57
CA GLY A 52 -42.31 15.08 -1.15
C GLY A 52 -42.14 16.40 -0.41
N ASP A 53 -42.12 16.32 0.92
CA ASP A 53 -41.88 17.45 1.81
C ASP A 53 -40.37 17.79 1.94
N ALA A 54 -40.06 18.81 2.75
CA ALA A 54 -38.68 19.26 2.94
C ALA A 54 -37.77 18.17 3.55
N ASP A 55 -38.32 17.33 4.43
CA ASP A 55 -37.59 16.23 5.05
C ASP A 55 -37.33 15.10 4.03
N PHE A 56 -38.31 14.80 3.16
CA PHE A 56 -38.15 13.88 2.05
C PHE A 56 -37.15 14.38 1.00
N LEU A 57 -37.14 15.68 0.70
CA LEU A 57 -36.17 16.29 -0.21
C LEU A 57 -34.74 16.15 0.33
N ALA A 58 -34.54 16.50 1.60
CA ALA A 58 -33.24 16.40 2.25
C ALA A 58 -32.74 14.95 2.32
N SER A 59 -33.60 14.03 2.78
CA SER A 59 -33.25 12.61 2.90
C SER A 59 -32.99 11.94 1.55
N SER A 60 -33.82 12.20 0.53
CA SER A 60 -33.65 11.64 -0.82
C SER A 60 -32.34 12.11 -1.46
N THR A 61 -31.97 13.39 -1.28
CA THR A 61 -30.69 13.94 -1.76
C THR A 61 -29.50 13.23 -1.11
N VAL A 62 -29.53 13.05 0.21
CA VAL A 62 -28.46 12.36 0.95
C VAL A 62 -28.36 10.90 0.55
N ILE A 63 -29.48 10.18 0.48
CA ILE A 63 -29.52 8.77 0.08
C ILE A 63 -28.96 8.63 -1.34
N GLY A 64 -29.38 9.48 -2.27
CA GLY A 64 -28.85 9.48 -3.64
C GLY A 64 -27.34 9.65 -3.66
N GLY A 65 -26.80 10.60 -2.89
CA GLY A 65 -25.36 10.82 -2.78
C GLY A 65 -24.61 9.61 -2.20
N VAL A 66 -25.13 9.03 -1.12
CA VAL A 66 -24.56 7.82 -0.49
C VAL A 66 -24.62 6.63 -1.45
N THR A 67 -25.70 6.45 -2.21
CA THR A 67 -25.82 5.41 -3.23
C THR A 67 -24.78 5.61 -4.33
N GLY A 68 -24.62 6.82 -4.85
CA GLY A 68 -23.60 7.15 -5.85
C GLY A 68 -22.17 6.85 -5.35
N PHE A 69 -21.85 7.27 -4.13
CA PHE A 69 -20.58 6.94 -3.47
C PHE A 69 -20.41 5.43 -3.30
N GLY A 70 -21.44 4.74 -2.81
CA GLY A 70 -21.44 3.31 -2.53
C GLY A 70 -21.23 2.45 -3.76
N LEU A 71 -21.82 2.83 -4.91
CA LEU A 71 -21.62 2.14 -6.19
C LEU A 71 -20.16 2.24 -6.65
N VAL A 72 -19.57 3.42 -6.58
CA VAL A 72 -18.15 3.62 -6.93
C VAL A 72 -17.24 2.91 -5.92
N ALA A 73 -17.57 2.95 -4.63
CA ALA A 73 -16.86 2.21 -3.60
C ALA A 73 -16.89 0.70 -3.86
N ALA A 74 -18.03 0.14 -4.26
CA ALA A 74 -18.18 -1.27 -4.61
C ALA A 74 -17.37 -1.62 -5.87
N ALA A 75 -17.46 -0.80 -6.93
CA ALA A 75 -16.69 -1.00 -8.15
C ALA A 75 -15.17 -0.98 -7.87
N PHE A 76 -14.70 0.02 -7.13
CA PHE A 76 -13.29 0.09 -6.75
C PHE A 76 -12.90 -0.98 -5.75
N TYR A 77 -13.77 -1.43 -4.86
CA TYR A 77 -13.48 -2.56 -3.98
C TYR A 77 -13.12 -3.80 -4.80
N LEU A 78 -13.84 -4.06 -5.89
CA LEU A 78 -13.57 -5.16 -6.81
C LEU A 78 -12.29 -4.94 -7.65
N LEU A 79 -12.01 -3.70 -8.04
CA LEU A 79 -10.86 -3.36 -8.90
C LEU A 79 -9.56 -3.04 -8.13
N ARG A 80 -9.63 -2.81 -6.82
CA ARG A 80 -8.52 -2.25 -6.02
C ARG A 80 -7.27 -3.11 -6.09
N GLU A 81 -7.43 -4.43 -6.00
CA GLU A 81 -6.33 -5.38 -5.93
C GLU A 81 -5.61 -5.48 -7.27
N TYR A 82 -6.31 -5.21 -8.37
CA TYR A 82 -5.72 -5.20 -9.70
C TYR A 82 -5.07 -3.84 -10.02
N ILE A 83 -5.84 -2.74 -9.94
CA ILE A 83 -5.38 -1.43 -10.41
C ILE A 83 -4.30 -0.86 -9.49
N LEU A 84 -4.58 -0.80 -8.17
CA LEU A 84 -3.67 -0.13 -7.24
C LEU A 84 -2.35 -0.90 -7.10
N TYR A 85 -2.43 -2.22 -7.16
CA TYR A 85 -1.26 -3.07 -7.10
C TYR A 85 -0.41 -2.97 -8.37
N ILE A 86 -1.00 -3.07 -9.57
CA ILE A 86 -0.23 -2.94 -10.82
C ILE A 86 0.49 -1.60 -10.90
N VAL A 87 -0.18 -0.52 -10.50
CA VAL A 87 0.39 0.82 -10.50
C VAL A 87 1.54 0.93 -9.49
N LYS A 88 1.42 0.32 -8.31
CA LYS A 88 2.49 0.28 -7.31
C LYS A 88 3.66 -0.60 -7.73
N ALA A 89 3.40 -1.85 -8.09
CA ALA A 89 4.41 -2.82 -8.49
C ALA A 89 5.15 -2.41 -9.78
N GLY A 90 4.42 -1.81 -10.74
CA GLY A 90 5.01 -1.29 -11.96
C GLY A 90 5.97 -0.13 -11.68
N HIS A 91 5.64 0.76 -10.74
CA HIS A 91 6.55 1.84 -10.35
C HIS A 91 7.79 1.29 -9.65
N ILE A 92 7.63 0.29 -8.79
CA ILE A 92 8.75 -0.40 -8.14
C ILE A 92 9.68 -1.05 -9.16
N ALA A 93 9.15 -1.69 -10.20
CA ALA A 93 9.96 -2.25 -11.29
C ALA A 93 10.81 -1.19 -11.99
N VAL A 94 10.23 -0.01 -12.26
CA VAL A 94 10.96 1.13 -12.84
C VAL A 94 12.01 1.67 -11.86
N LEU A 95 11.68 1.82 -10.57
CA LEU A 95 12.60 2.29 -9.54
C LEU A 95 13.81 1.37 -9.41
N VAL A 96 13.60 0.04 -9.40
CA VAL A 96 14.67 -0.95 -9.29
C VAL A 96 15.68 -0.82 -10.42
N GLU A 97 15.24 -0.68 -11.67
CA GLU A 97 16.17 -0.47 -12.80
C GLU A 97 16.97 0.85 -12.65
N LEU A 98 16.31 1.94 -12.23
CA LEU A 98 16.97 3.23 -12.05
C LEU A 98 17.93 3.28 -10.87
N ILE A 99 17.64 2.54 -9.80
CA ILE A 99 18.52 2.36 -8.64
C ILE A 99 19.79 1.63 -9.06
N ASP A 100 19.67 0.59 -9.88
CA ASP A 100 20.82 -0.18 -10.37
C ASP A 100 21.49 0.43 -11.61
N GLY A 101 21.04 1.61 -12.07
CA GLY A 101 21.59 2.29 -13.24
C GLY A 101 21.39 1.55 -14.56
N ARG A 102 20.43 0.61 -14.61
CA ARG A 102 20.16 -0.20 -15.80
C ARG A 102 19.29 0.55 -16.80
N PRO A 103 19.59 0.49 -18.11
CA PRO A 103 18.76 1.11 -19.13
C PRO A 103 17.48 0.31 -19.33
N PHE A 104 16.39 1.01 -19.68
CA PHE A 104 15.19 0.36 -20.19
C PHE A 104 15.42 -0.18 -21.61
N PRO A 105 14.67 -1.22 -22.03
CA PRO A 105 14.67 -1.67 -23.42
C PRO A 105 14.42 -0.51 -24.41
N ALA A 106 15.12 -0.54 -25.55
CA ALA A 106 15.04 0.53 -26.53
C ALA A 106 13.61 0.77 -27.01
N GLY A 107 13.17 2.03 -26.97
CA GLY A 107 11.81 2.43 -27.37
C GLY A 107 10.71 2.14 -26.34
N GLU A 108 11.03 1.52 -25.20
CA GLU A 108 10.04 1.23 -24.16
C GLU A 108 10.00 2.35 -23.11
N GLY A 109 8.83 2.98 -22.95
CA GLY A 109 8.59 3.96 -21.89
C GLY A 109 8.42 3.31 -20.52
N GLN A 110 8.64 4.07 -19.44
CA GLN A 110 8.58 3.57 -18.05
C GLN A 110 7.26 2.86 -17.72
N VAL A 111 6.12 3.42 -18.14
CA VAL A 111 4.79 2.85 -17.88
C VAL A 111 4.60 1.52 -18.58
N ALA A 112 5.05 1.42 -19.84
CA ALA A 112 5.00 0.18 -20.62
C ALA A 112 5.89 -0.89 -19.97
N TYR A 113 7.14 -0.54 -19.64
CA TYR A 113 8.08 -1.41 -18.95
C TYR A 113 7.51 -1.93 -17.63
N GLY A 114 7.06 -1.04 -16.74
CA GLY A 114 6.51 -1.42 -15.44
C GLY A 114 5.28 -2.32 -15.58
N SER A 115 4.38 -1.99 -16.51
CA SER A 115 3.18 -2.81 -16.77
C SER A 115 3.53 -4.21 -17.29
N ARG A 116 4.52 -4.31 -18.19
CA ARG A 116 4.99 -5.58 -18.72
C ARG A 116 5.67 -6.43 -17.65
N MET A 117 6.56 -5.83 -16.85
CA MET A 117 7.21 -6.52 -15.72
C MET A 117 6.20 -7.08 -14.74
N VAL A 118 5.13 -6.34 -14.44
CA VAL A 118 4.06 -6.85 -13.57
C VAL A 118 3.34 -8.04 -14.21
N ARG A 119 3.01 -7.98 -15.50
CA ARG A 119 2.35 -9.07 -16.21
C ARG A 119 3.23 -10.33 -16.33
N GLU A 120 4.48 -10.17 -16.71
CA GLU A 120 5.39 -11.31 -16.95
C GLU A 120 5.76 -12.05 -15.65
N ARG A 121 5.93 -11.33 -14.55
CA ARG A 121 6.46 -11.88 -13.30
C ARG A 121 5.39 -12.15 -12.24
N PHE A 122 4.20 -11.57 -12.39
CA PHE A 122 3.16 -11.60 -11.35
C PHE A 122 1.76 -11.94 -11.85
N ALA A 123 1.60 -12.34 -13.13
CA ALA A 123 0.31 -12.85 -13.63
C ALA A 123 -0.17 -14.11 -12.87
N GLU A 124 0.73 -14.84 -12.19
CA GLU A 124 0.34 -15.82 -11.19
C GLU A 124 0.02 -15.10 -9.87
N ALA A 125 -1.26 -14.75 -9.67
CA ALA A 125 -1.82 -14.14 -8.47
C ALA A 125 -1.40 -14.81 -7.13
N SER A 126 -0.90 -16.04 -7.19
CA SER A 126 -0.38 -16.87 -6.09
C SER A 126 0.69 -16.18 -5.24
N VAL A 127 1.69 -15.53 -5.88
CA VAL A 127 2.87 -14.98 -5.18
C VAL A 127 2.52 -13.71 -4.44
N LEU A 128 1.75 -12.84 -5.10
CA LEU A 128 1.34 -11.54 -4.58
C LEU A 128 0.51 -11.68 -3.31
N PHE A 129 -0.46 -12.59 -3.34
CA PHE A 129 -1.25 -12.95 -2.17
C PHE A 129 -0.39 -13.62 -1.09
N GLY A 130 0.61 -14.40 -1.49
CA GLY A 130 1.55 -15.04 -0.57
C GLY A 130 2.39 -14.06 0.26
N VAL A 131 2.90 -13.00 -0.38
CA VAL A 131 3.72 -11.96 0.28
C VAL A 131 2.86 -11.13 1.24
N ASP A 132 1.68 -10.67 0.82
CA ASP A 132 0.75 -9.91 1.67
C ASP A 132 0.31 -10.72 2.91
N GLN A 133 -0.03 -12.00 2.71
CA GLN A 133 -0.37 -12.91 3.81
C GLN A 133 0.80 -13.17 4.75
N LEU A 134 2.03 -13.16 4.24
CA LEU A 134 3.20 -13.32 5.08
C LEU A 134 3.47 -12.08 5.92
N VAL A 135 3.44 -10.88 5.32
CA VAL A 135 3.64 -9.62 6.06
C VAL A 135 2.61 -9.50 7.18
N LYS A 136 1.34 -9.83 6.89
CA LYS A 136 0.28 -9.94 7.92
C LYS A 136 0.64 -10.96 8.99
N GLY A 137 1.16 -12.14 8.61
CA GLY A 137 1.62 -13.16 9.55
C GLY A 137 2.76 -12.70 10.46
N VAL A 138 3.76 -11.99 9.92
CA VAL A 138 4.88 -11.43 10.69
C VAL A 138 4.39 -10.34 11.65
N ILE A 139 3.52 -9.45 11.18
CA ILE A 139 2.88 -8.42 12.04
C ILE A 139 2.11 -9.09 13.18
N SER A 140 1.30 -10.11 12.89
CA SER A 140 0.55 -10.86 13.89
C SER A 140 1.46 -11.56 14.89
N ALA A 141 2.57 -12.16 14.45
CA ALA A 141 3.52 -12.81 15.34
C ALA A 141 4.22 -11.82 16.27
N ILE A 142 4.72 -10.69 15.74
CA ILE A 142 5.35 -9.62 16.54
C ILE A 142 4.34 -9.03 17.52
N THR A 143 3.12 -8.78 17.08
CA THR A 143 2.05 -8.25 17.93
C THR A 143 1.67 -9.23 19.04
N GLY A 144 1.52 -10.52 18.71
CA GLY A 144 1.18 -11.56 19.68
C GLY A 144 2.27 -11.77 20.74
N LEU A 145 3.55 -11.62 20.37
CA LEU A 145 4.66 -11.67 21.32
C LEU A 145 4.61 -10.50 22.32
N ILE A 146 4.27 -9.31 21.84
CA ILE A 146 4.10 -8.12 22.69
C ILE A 146 2.88 -8.28 23.61
N GLU A 147 1.76 -8.79 23.10
CA GLU A 147 0.56 -9.08 23.89
C GLU A 147 0.83 -10.14 24.97
N GLY A 148 1.57 -11.20 24.63
CA GLY A 148 1.97 -12.23 25.58
C GLY A 148 2.78 -11.66 26.74
N ILE A 149 3.77 -10.82 26.46
CA ILE A 149 4.58 -10.15 27.50
C ILE A 149 3.71 -9.18 28.32
N ALA A 150 2.82 -8.42 27.66
CA ALA A 150 1.94 -7.46 28.31
C ALA A 150 0.90 -8.13 29.23
N SER A 151 0.40 -9.31 28.86
CA SER A 151 -0.59 -10.07 29.65
C SER A 151 -0.05 -10.59 30.99
N ILE A 152 1.27 -10.70 31.13
CA ILE A 152 1.94 -11.16 32.35
C ILE A 152 2.19 -9.98 33.33
N LEU A 153 2.13 -8.74 32.83
CA LEU A 153 2.40 -7.53 33.61
C LEU A 153 1.10 -6.75 33.87
N PRO A 154 0.52 -6.81 35.09
CA PRO A 154 -0.69 -6.08 35.43
C PRO A 154 -0.39 -4.58 35.66
N ILE A 155 -0.16 -3.84 34.57
CA ILE A 155 0.12 -2.40 34.59
C ILE A 155 -1.08 -1.65 33.98
N PRO A 156 -1.76 -0.77 34.76
CA PRO A 156 -2.83 0.07 34.23
C PRO A 156 -2.33 0.96 33.08
N GLY A 157 -3.04 0.98 31.94
CA GLY A 157 -2.67 1.77 30.75
C GLY A 157 -1.72 1.08 29.76
N LEU A 158 -1.22 -0.12 30.09
CA LEU A 158 -0.37 -0.92 29.20
C LEU A 158 -1.13 -1.35 27.92
N GLU A 159 -2.43 -1.57 28.00
CA GLU A 159 -3.29 -1.91 26.85
C GLU A 159 -3.34 -0.79 25.80
N THR A 160 -3.48 0.47 26.24
CA THR A 160 -3.46 1.63 25.34
C THR A 160 -2.08 1.81 24.69
N ALA A 161 -1.01 1.66 25.48
CA ALA A 161 0.36 1.74 24.98
C ALA A 161 0.68 0.61 23.98
N THR A 162 0.25 -0.62 24.24
CA THR A 162 0.44 -1.76 23.35
C THR A 162 -0.42 -1.65 22.09
N GLY A 163 -1.63 -1.09 22.18
CA GLY A 163 -2.47 -0.75 21.02
C GLY A 163 -1.83 0.30 20.12
N MET A 164 -1.29 1.38 20.70
CA MET A 164 -0.57 2.41 19.97
C MET A 164 0.70 1.86 19.32
N LEU A 165 1.48 1.06 20.06
CA LEU A 165 2.66 0.37 19.55
C LEU A 165 2.31 -0.57 18.39
N ARG A 166 1.19 -1.29 18.47
CA ARG A 166 0.71 -2.16 17.38
C ARG A 166 0.35 -1.39 16.13
N ASN A 167 -0.36 -0.27 16.26
CA ASN A 167 -0.70 0.56 15.11
C ASN A 167 0.57 1.15 14.49
N PHE A 168 1.51 1.58 15.31
CA PHE A 168 2.83 2.02 14.86
C PHE A 168 3.61 0.91 14.15
N LEU A 169 3.65 -0.30 14.70
CA LEU A 169 4.29 -1.48 14.10
C LEU A 169 3.66 -1.83 12.75
N LYS A 170 2.32 -1.83 12.66
CA LYS A 170 1.60 -2.06 11.40
C LYS A 170 2.02 -1.07 10.31
N VAL A 171 2.13 0.20 10.66
CA VAL A 171 2.54 1.24 9.71
C VAL A 171 4.01 1.07 9.32
N ALA A 172 4.91 0.80 10.28
CA ALA A 172 6.33 0.61 10.02
C ALA A 172 6.63 -0.67 9.24
N VAL A 173 5.86 -1.74 9.41
CA VAL A 173 6.03 -2.98 8.63
C VAL A 173 5.32 -2.89 7.27
N GLY A 174 4.48 -1.87 7.06
CA GLY A 174 3.70 -1.67 5.83
C GLY A 174 4.51 -1.42 4.56
N PHE A 175 5.85 -1.32 4.64
CA PHE A 175 6.74 -1.24 3.46
C PHE A 175 7.43 -2.57 3.10
N THR A 176 7.18 -3.62 3.86
CA THR A 176 7.93 -4.89 3.77
C THR A 176 7.60 -5.64 2.48
N ASP A 177 6.34 -5.63 2.08
CA ASP A 177 5.88 -6.25 0.83
C ASP A 177 6.49 -5.57 -0.40
N GLU A 178 6.59 -4.24 -0.41
CA GLU A 178 7.24 -3.53 -1.52
C GLU A 178 8.74 -3.81 -1.60
N VAL A 179 9.40 -3.95 -0.45
CA VAL A 179 10.82 -4.33 -0.38
C VAL A 179 11.05 -5.74 -0.91
N ILE A 180 10.20 -6.71 -0.51
CA ILE A 180 10.26 -8.09 -1.01
C ILE A 180 10.03 -8.14 -2.52
N LEU A 181 9.02 -7.42 -2.99
CA LEU A 181 8.71 -7.30 -4.40
C LEU A 181 9.90 -6.72 -5.18
N ALA A 182 10.47 -5.62 -4.68
CA ALA A 182 11.61 -4.98 -5.29
C ALA A 182 12.83 -5.90 -5.32
N HIS A 183 13.06 -6.69 -4.27
CA HIS A 183 14.14 -7.67 -4.23
C HIS A 183 13.97 -8.74 -5.30
N ALA A 184 12.78 -9.33 -5.44
CA ALA A 184 12.48 -10.32 -6.47
C ALA A 184 12.65 -9.77 -7.90
N LEU A 185 12.23 -8.51 -8.12
CA LEU A 185 12.43 -7.79 -9.37
C LEU A 185 13.93 -7.55 -9.64
N ARG A 186 14.68 -7.11 -8.63
CA ARG A 186 16.11 -6.78 -8.74
C ARG A 186 16.96 -7.99 -9.09
N THR A 187 16.71 -9.12 -8.43
CA THR A 187 17.44 -10.39 -8.65
C THR A 187 16.92 -11.17 -9.85
N ARG A 188 15.83 -10.71 -10.49
CA ARG A 188 15.16 -11.38 -11.62
C ARG A 188 14.79 -12.84 -11.30
N ALA A 189 14.46 -13.11 -10.04
CA ALA A 189 14.26 -14.45 -9.52
C ALA A 189 13.25 -15.26 -10.35
N THR A 190 13.62 -16.51 -10.66
CA THR A 190 12.74 -17.48 -11.35
C THR A 190 11.81 -18.19 -10.37
N ASN A 191 12.25 -18.37 -9.12
CA ASN A 191 11.44 -18.86 -8.01
C ASN A 191 11.05 -17.69 -7.10
N PRO A 192 9.84 -17.12 -7.26
CA PRO A 192 9.41 -15.97 -6.49
C PRO A 192 9.25 -16.26 -5.00
N TRP A 193 8.93 -17.51 -4.63
CA TRP A 193 8.80 -17.94 -3.23
C TRP A 193 10.16 -17.99 -2.53
N ALA A 194 11.17 -18.54 -3.20
CA ALA A 194 12.53 -18.56 -2.67
C ALA A 194 13.09 -17.14 -2.50
N SER A 195 12.85 -16.26 -3.48
CA SER A 195 13.28 -14.87 -3.39
C SER A 195 12.56 -14.10 -2.29
N ALA A 196 11.26 -14.36 -2.07
CA ALA A 196 10.53 -13.79 -0.96
C ALA A 196 11.08 -14.27 0.39
N GLU A 197 11.33 -15.58 0.54
CA GLU A 197 11.95 -16.16 1.74
C GLU A 197 13.30 -15.50 2.05
N GLU A 198 14.16 -15.39 1.04
CA GLU A 198 15.46 -14.74 1.13
C GLU A 198 15.33 -13.27 1.55
N ALA A 199 14.50 -12.48 0.85
CA ALA A 199 14.30 -11.07 1.17
C ALA A 199 13.80 -10.86 2.61
N LEU A 200 12.96 -11.76 3.11
CA LEU A 200 12.43 -11.73 4.46
C LEU A 200 13.48 -12.04 5.51
N VAL A 201 14.35 -13.02 5.27
CA VAL A 201 15.48 -13.30 6.18
C VAL A 201 16.42 -12.10 6.20
N LEU A 202 16.76 -11.53 5.03
CA LEU A 202 17.58 -10.32 4.93
C LEU A 202 16.94 -9.11 5.63
N TYR A 203 15.62 -8.95 5.54
CA TYR A 203 14.89 -7.91 6.26
C TYR A 203 14.90 -8.15 7.77
N GLY A 204 14.63 -9.39 8.17
CA GLY A 204 14.57 -9.84 9.56
C GLY A 204 15.91 -9.71 10.28
N GLN A 205 17.01 -10.17 9.66
CA GLN A 205 18.34 -10.03 10.26
C GLN A 205 18.79 -8.56 10.42
N ASN A 206 18.22 -7.66 9.61
CA ASN A 206 18.45 -6.21 9.68
C ASN A 206 17.28 -5.43 10.32
N TYR A 207 16.41 -6.08 11.11
CA TYR A 207 15.15 -5.50 11.59
C TYR A 207 15.32 -4.13 12.27
N LYS A 208 16.39 -3.92 13.06
CA LYS A 208 16.62 -2.64 13.78
C LYS A 208 16.76 -1.48 12.81
N VAL A 209 17.50 -1.69 11.72
CA VAL A 209 17.71 -0.66 10.69
C VAL A 209 16.42 -0.44 9.92
N MET A 210 15.76 -1.51 9.48
CA MET A 210 14.53 -1.43 8.68
C MET A 210 13.39 -0.77 9.45
N PHE A 211 13.12 -1.24 10.66
CA PHE A 211 12.04 -0.74 11.52
C PHE A 211 12.22 0.74 11.87
N ARG A 212 13.43 1.16 12.25
CA ARG A 212 13.71 2.56 12.57
C ARG A 212 13.48 3.48 11.38
N ASN A 213 13.86 3.07 10.18
CA ASN A 213 13.64 3.88 8.97
C ASN A 213 12.16 3.96 8.63
N ALA A 214 11.46 2.83 8.67
CA ALA A 214 10.04 2.79 8.36
C ALA A 214 9.19 3.57 9.37
N ALA A 215 9.55 3.55 10.65
CA ALA A 215 8.95 4.37 11.69
C ALA A 215 9.06 5.88 11.41
N TRP A 216 10.24 6.35 10.99
CA TRP A 216 10.42 7.77 10.65
C TRP A 216 9.67 8.15 9.38
N LEU A 217 9.69 7.29 8.36
CA LEU A 217 8.92 7.51 7.13
C LEU A 217 7.42 7.56 7.43
N ALA A 218 6.91 6.66 8.28
CA ALA A 218 5.53 6.69 8.74
C ALA A 218 5.16 8.07 9.32
N ILE A 219 5.90 8.54 10.31
CA ILE A 219 5.65 9.83 10.97
C ILE A 219 5.66 10.98 9.93
N MET A 220 6.67 11.02 9.06
CA MET A 220 6.79 12.06 8.04
C MET A 220 5.62 12.03 7.04
N ILE A 221 5.22 10.83 6.59
CA ILE A 221 4.17 10.68 5.59
C ILE A 221 2.81 11.03 6.17
N TYR A 222 2.48 10.58 7.38
CA TYR A 222 1.23 10.96 8.03
C TYR A 222 1.19 12.46 8.35
N GLY A 223 2.29 13.02 8.86
CA GLY A 223 2.41 14.46 9.11
C GLY A 223 2.20 15.29 7.84
N LEU A 224 2.87 14.92 6.75
CA LEU A 224 2.73 15.62 5.47
C LEU A 224 1.35 15.40 4.84
N SER A 225 0.76 14.21 4.97
CA SER A 225 -0.61 13.95 4.53
C SER A 225 -1.62 14.81 5.27
N PHE A 226 -1.42 15.04 6.56
CA PHE A 226 -2.25 15.93 7.36
C PHE A 226 -2.11 17.39 6.91
N VAL A 227 -0.89 17.86 6.63
CA VAL A 227 -0.66 19.20 6.06
C VAL A 227 -1.36 19.34 4.71
N VAL A 228 -1.23 18.35 3.82
CA VAL A 228 -1.91 18.35 2.51
C VAL A 228 -3.43 18.36 2.68
N PHE A 229 -3.96 17.61 3.64
CA PHE A 229 -5.38 17.64 3.98
C PHE A 229 -5.84 19.04 4.41
N LEU A 230 -5.11 19.71 5.29
CA LEU A 230 -5.42 21.09 5.70
C LEU A 230 -5.39 22.05 4.50
N LEU A 231 -4.40 21.90 3.61
CA LEU A 231 -4.33 22.70 2.38
C LEU A 231 -5.49 22.40 1.43
N ALA A 232 -5.98 21.16 1.40
CA ALA A 232 -7.11 20.73 0.58
C ALA A 232 -8.47 21.25 1.10
N LEU A 233 -8.55 21.70 2.36
CA LEU A 233 -9.75 22.35 2.88
C LEU A 233 -10.05 23.69 2.19
N ALA A 234 -9.02 24.43 1.75
CA ALA A 234 -9.22 25.68 1.03
C ALA A 234 -9.93 25.52 -0.33
N PRO A 235 -9.47 24.67 -1.27
CA PRO A 235 -10.18 24.42 -2.52
C PRO A 235 -11.53 23.73 -2.27
N ALA A 236 -11.65 22.89 -1.24
CA ALA A 236 -12.94 22.35 -0.83
C ALA A 236 -13.94 23.44 -0.43
N ALA A 237 -13.52 24.38 0.42
CA ALA A 237 -14.36 25.49 0.87
C ALA A 237 -14.74 26.42 -0.28
N ALA A 238 -13.80 26.70 -1.19
CA ALA A 238 -14.08 27.46 -2.41
C ALA A 238 -15.16 26.77 -3.26
N LEU A 239 -15.10 25.44 -3.42
CA LEU A 239 -16.08 24.67 -4.18
C LEU A 239 -17.46 24.70 -3.53
N VAL A 240 -17.54 24.62 -2.20
CA VAL A 240 -18.80 24.75 -1.45
C VAL A 240 -19.38 26.16 -1.59
N TYR A 241 -18.54 27.20 -1.52
CA TYR A 241 -18.98 28.59 -1.68
C TYR A 241 -19.57 28.86 -3.08
N LEU A 242 -18.94 28.33 -4.12
CA LEU A 242 -19.41 28.49 -5.51
C LEU A 242 -20.67 27.69 -5.84
N MET A 243 -21.04 26.70 -5.02
CA MET A 243 -22.22 25.85 -5.21
C MET A 243 -23.10 25.76 -3.93
N PRO A 244 -23.84 26.83 -3.59
CA PRO A 244 -24.65 26.88 -2.37
C PRO A 244 -25.82 25.88 -2.42
N GLY A 245 -26.07 25.15 -1.32
CA GLY A 245 -27.32 24.42 -1.07
C GLY A 245 -27.26 22.88 -1.00
N ALA A 246 -26.25 22.22 -1.58
CA ALA A 246 -26.20 20.74 -1.62
C ALA A 246 -24.87 20.12 -1.13
N LEU A 247 -23.85 20.91 -0.82
CA LEU A 247 -22.46 20.44 -0.74
C LEU A 247 -21.71 20.76 0.57
N SER A 248 -22.34 21.29 1.62
CA SER A 248 -21.62 21.61 2.87
C SER A 248 -20.92 20.40 3.50
N ALA A 249 -21.48 19.19 3.37
CA ALA A 249 -20.82 17.93 3.74
C ALA A 249 -19.84 17.40 2.66
N GLY A 250 -20.03 17.78 1.40
CA GLY A 250 -19.23 17.32 0.26
C GLY A 250 -17.81 17.90 0.21
N GLY A 251 -17.62 19.14 0.68
CA GLY A 251 -16.30 19.77 0.74
C GLY A 251 -15.31 19.00 1.63
N PHE A 252 -15.74 18.55 2.80
CA PHE A 252 -14.90 17.76 3.70
C PHE A 252 -14.52 16.40 3.09
N VAL A 253 -15.49 15.72 2.45
CA VAL A 253 -15.24 14.46 1.73
C VAL A 253 -14.27 14.69 0.56
N PHE A 254 -14.42 15.79 -0.19
CA PHE A 254 -13.48 16.16 -1.24
C PHE A 254 -12.07 16.37 -0.69
N ALA A 255 -11.91 17.11 0.41
CA ALA A 255 -10.60 17.34 1.02
C ALA A 255 -9.93 16.03 1.46
N ILE A 256 -10.71 15.10 2.04
CA ILE A 256 -10.22 13.75 2.39
C ILE A 256 -9.78 12.98 1.14
N LEU A 257 -10.62 12.92 0.10
CA LEU A 257 -10.32 12.20 -1.13
C LEU A 257 -9.10 12.78 -1.85
N PHE A 258 -8.97 14.11 -1.88
CA PHE A 258 -7.82 14.80 -2.44
C PHE A 258 -6.54 14.48 -1.67
N ALA A 259 -6.58 14.59 -0.33
CA ALA A 259 -5.43 14.29 0.50
C ALA A 259 -5.01 12.82 0.38
N TRP A 260 -5.98 11.90 0.30
CA TRP A 260 -5.74 10.49 0.03
C TRP A 260 -5.09 10.28 -1.34
N ALA A 261 -5.63 10.88 -2.40
CA ALA A 261 -5.09 10.75 -3.76
C ALA A 261 -3.66 11.30 -3.85
N PHE A 262 -3.40 12.46 -3.24
CA PHE A 262 -2.06 13.05 -3.17
C PHE A 262 -1.09 12.14 -2.41
N LYS A 263 -1.50 11.64 -1.24
CA LYS A 263 -0.71 10.69 -0.45
C LYS A 263 -0.35 9.46 -1.28
N ALA A 264 -1.34 8.83 -1.91
CA ALA A 264 -1.15 7.59 -2.69
C ALA A 264 -0.33 7.81 -3.98
N ALA A 265 -0.52 8.95 -4.64
CA ALA A 265 0.18 9.25 -5.88
C ALA A 265 1.64 9.67 -5.68
N LEU A 266 1.95 10.40 -4.60
CA LEU A 266 3.24 11.08 -4.43
C LEU A 266 4.00 10.68 -3.16
N LEU A 267 3.32 10.66 -2.01
CA LEU A 267 3.98 10.42 -0.72
C LEU A 267 4.34 8.95 -0.53
N GLU A 268 3.43 8.04 -0.85
CA GLU A 268 3.68 6.60 -0.79
C GLU A 268 4.87 6.15 -1.65
N PRO A 269 4.96 6.48 -2.96
CA PRO A 269 6.10 6.08 -3.76
C PRO A 269 7.42 6.72 -3.30
N LEU A 270 7.38 7.93 -2.72
CA LEU A 270 8.57 8.52 -2.09
C LEU A 270 9.05 7.68 -0.90
N ALA A 271 8.12 7.27 -0.02
CA ALA A 271 8.44 6.43 1.13
C ALA A 271 8.96 5.05 0.72
N ILE A 272 8.32 4.43 -0.28
CA ILE A 272 8.79 3.17 -0.88
C ILE A 272 10.22 3.36 -1.40
N THR A 273 10.49 4.40 -2.19
CA THR A 273 11.84 4.68 -2.71
C THR A 273 12.87 4.81 -1.60
N CYS A 274 12.56 5.54 -0.53
CA CYS A 274 13.42 5.64 0.65
C CYS A 274 13.70 4.26 1.28
N MET A 275 12.67 3.42 1.43
CA MET A 275 12.81 2.07 1.99
C MET A 275 13.63 1.15 1.08
N LEU A 276 13.44 1.21 -0.23
CA LEU A 276 14.23 0.43 -1.19
C LEU A 276 15.70 0.79 -1.11
N LEU A 277 16.03 2.09 -1.08
CA LEU A 277 17.41 2.56 -0.94
C LEU A 277 18.06 2.05 0.36
N VAL A 278 17.33 2.09 1.48
CA VAL A 278 17.83 1.58 2.76
C VAL A 278 18.04 0.07 2.70
N PHE A 279 17.05 -0.68 2.21
CA PHE A 279 17.11 -2.13 2.16
C PHE A 279 18.27 -2.60 1.27
N PHE A 280 18.36 -2.10 0.03
CA PHE A 280 19.39 -2.51 -0.91
C PHE A 280 20.79 -2.14 -0.46
N LYS A 281 20.98 -0.97 0.17
CA LYS A 281 22.27 -0.60 0.76
C LYS A 281 22.62 -1.45 1.98
N THR A 282 21.64 -1.75 2.84
CA THR A 282 21.89 -2.49 4.08
C THR A 282 22.20 -3.97 3.80
N THR A 283 21.56 -4.54 2.78
CA THR A 283 21.65 -5.97 2.45
C THR A 283 22.70 -6.28 1.39
N GLU A 284 23.42 -5.27 0.89
CA GLU A 284 24.45 -5.44 -0.12
C GLU A 284 25.54 -6.41 0.35
N GLY A 285 25.77 -7.47 -0.45
CA GLY A 285 26.75 -8.51 -0.15
C GLY A 285 26.41 -9.44 1.02
N GLN A 286 25.23 -9.29 1.65
CA GLN A 286 24.81 -10.19 2.72
C GLN A 286 24.21 -11.48 2.17
N VAL A 287 24.40 -12.57 2.91
CA VAL A 287 23.73 -13.85 2.69
C VAL A 287 22.68 -14.04 3.80
N PRO A 288 21.52 -14.66 3.52
CA PRO A 288 20.53 -15.00 4.54
C PRO A 288 21.12 -15.84 5.68
N ASP A 289 21.00 -15.35 6.92
CA ASP A 289 21.45 -16.05 8.12
C ASP A 289 20.56 -17.29 8.41
N PRO A 290 21.14 -18.51 8.47
CA PRO A 290 20.41 -19.72 8.81
C PRO A 290 19.68 -19.67 10.16
N GLU A 291 20.25 -19.02 11.18
CA GLU A 291 19.61 -18.89 12.48
C GLU A 291 18.36 -18.01 12.39
N TRP A 292 18.43 -16.90 11.66
CA TRP A 292 17.27 -16.05 11.44
C TRP A 292 16.19 -16.75 10.63
N ARG A 293 16.57 -17.55 9.63
CA ARG A 293 15.63 -18.40 8.89
C ARG A 293 14.91 -19.37 9.84
N ALA A 294 15.65 -20.06 10.71
CA ALA A 294 15.07 -20.99 11.68
C ALA A 294 14.10 -20.28 12.65
N ARG A 295 14.49 -19.12 13.19
CA ARG A 295 13.64 -18.29 14.06
C ARG A 295 12.35 -17.88 13.35
N LEU A 296 12.42 -17.47 12.08
CA LEU A 296 11.23 -17.09 11.31
C LEU A 296 10.30 -18.29 11.03
N GLN A 297 10.86 -19.50 10.79
CA GLN A 297 10.07 -20.72 10.63
C GLN A 297 9.33 -21.13 11.91
N GLU A 298 9.98 -20.95 13.06
CA GLU A 298 9.40 -21.21 14.38
C GLU A 298 8.27 -20.22 14.69
N LEU A 299 8.52 -18.93 14.50
CA LEU A 299 7.60 -17.86 14.87
C LEU A 299 6.42 -17.69 13.89
N SER A 300 6.53 -18.16 12.64
CA SER A 300 5.52 -17.91 11.61
C SER A 300 5.23 -19.15 10.76
N GLY A 301 4.03 -19.71 10.94
CA GLY A 301 3.49 -20.73 10.04
C GLY A 301 3.44 -20.29 8.58
N LYS A 302 3.19 -18.99 8.33
CA LYS A 302 3.19 -18.42 6.96
C LYS A 302 4.57 -18.41 6.33
N PHE A 303 5.62 -18.15 7.12
CA PHE A 303 7.00 -18.22 6.61
C PHE A 303 7.36 -19.66 6.21
N ARG A 304 6.95 -20.64 7.02
CA ARG A 304 7.07 -22.07 6.70
C ARG A 304 6.28 -22.46 5.45
N ASP A 305 5.07 -21.91 5.25
CA ASP A 305 4.30 -22.11 4.01
C ASP A 305 5.07 -21.59 2.78
N ILE A 306 5.75 -20.43 2.88
CA ILE A 306 6.58 -19.92 1.78
C ILE A 306 7.74 -20.86 1.48
N GLY A 307 8.48 -21.33 2.49
CA GLY A 307 9.56 -22.30 2.28
C GLY A 307 9.06 -23.59 1.62
N SER A 308 7.87 -24.07 2.01
CA SER A 308 7.25 -25.24 1.38
C SER A 308 6.90 -24.99 -0.10
N LYS A 309 6.39 -23.80 -0.44
CA LYS A 309 6.10 -23.40 -1.83
C LYS A 309 7.38 -23.21 -2.64
N ALA A 310 8.43 -22.65 -2.04
CA ALA A 310 9.74 -22.52 -2.66
C ALA A 310 10.32 -23.89 -3.05
N ALA A 311 10.25 -24.87 -2.14
CA ALA A 311 10.67 -26.24 -2.40
C ALA A 311 9.79 -26.93 -3.46
N ALA A 312 8.46 -26.76 -3.39
CA ALA A 312 7.52 -27.32 -4.36
C ALA A 312 7.83 -26.79 -5.78
N TRP A 313 8.03 -25.48 -5.92
CA TRP A 313 8.41 -24.81 -7.16
C TRP A 313 9.72 -25.36 -7.74
N ALA A 314 10.75 -25.53 -6.90
CA ALA A 314 12.03 -26.10 -7.32
C ALA A 314 11.91 -27.56 -7.81
N SER A 315 10.95 -28.31 -7.27
CA SER A 315 10.69 -29.71 -7.67
C SER A 315 9.77 -29.88 -8.89
N GLY A 316 9.32 -28.78 -9.52
CA GLY A 316 8.37 -28.83 -10.64
C GLY A 316 6.95 -29.29 -10.26
N ARG A 317 6.68 -29.54 -8.97
CA ARG A 317 5.36 -29.86 -8.46
C ARG A 317 4.60 -28.57 -8.17
N LYS A 318 3.52 -28.30 -8.91
CA LYS A 318 2.56 -27.27 -8.52
C LYS A 318 2.10 -27.58 -7.10
N ALA A 319 2.37 -26.67 -6.16
CA ALA A 319 1.88 -26.80 -4.80
C ALA A 319 0.35 -26.94 -4.84
N PRO A 320 -0.25 -27.89 -4.10
CA PRO A 320 -1.70 -27.98 -4.04
C PRO A 320 -2.23 -26.67 -3.46
N VAL A 321 -2.95 -25.90 -4.28
CA VAL A 321 -3.70 -24.75 -3.81
C VAL A 321 -4.77 -25.32 -2.88
N ARG A 322 -4.58 -25.20 -1.57
CA ARG A 322 -5.68 -25.47 -0.63
C ARG A 322 -6.78 -24.45 -0.96
N PRO A 323 -8.01 -24.90 -1.26
CA PRO A 323 -9.12 -23.97 -1.43
C PRO A 323 -9.26 -23.16 -0.15
N VAL A 324 -9.30 -21.83 -0.27
CA VAL A 324 -9.75 -20.98 0.82
C VAL A 324 -11.19 -21.38 1.06
N ALA A 325 -11.47 -22.00 2.22
CA ALA A 325 -12.83 -22.27 2.63
C ALA A 325 -13.55 -20.92 2.71
N VAL A 326 -14.49 -20.70 1.80
CA VAL A 326 -15.48 -19.64 1.91
C VAL A 326 -16.35 -20.04 3.09
N SER A 327 -16.12 -19.43 4.26
CA SER A 327 -17.11 -19.48 5.33
C SER A 327 -18.34 -18.72 4.84
N ALA A 328 -19.44 -19.45 4.69
CA ALA A 328 -20.77 -18.90 4.46
C ALA A 328 -21.20 -17.96 5.60
#